data_AF-A0A7V1WC86-F1
#
_entry.id   AF-A0A7V1WC86-F1
#
_cell.length_a   1.000
_cell.length_b   1.000
_cell.length_c   1.000
_cell.angle_alpha   90.00
_cell.angle_beta   90.00
_cell.angle_gamma   90.00
#
_symmetry.space_group_name_H-M   'P 1'
#
loop_
_entity.id
_entity.type
_entity.pdbx_description
1 polymer ?
#
loop_
_entity_poly.entity_id
_entity_poly.type
_entity_poly.pdbx_seq_one_letter_code
_entity_poly.pdbx_strand_id
1 'polypeptide(L)'
;AEAATEAGADLVLVDTTGLVEGAPARRLKWAKLRLLRPRVVVALQRSGELEPILRLAGESPRSEVLRLPVPAVIRPKPASFRAQRRKAAYARWFADAVLRTYLFERVSLLGPWLGTGTPLAPHLLRFLSRALGVRAYYAEMDGRRLGIVTDGMPTAERSLEMIHAQFRPRSITITPASRFHHLLVCLADREGRILDVGTVETLDFRRREIGVLTPTRAHAAVRHIEFGAVRVRPDGVELGILRPGDI
;
A
#
# COMPACT_ATOMS: atom_id res chain seq x y z
N ALA A 1 -5.32 -12.93 14.94
CA ALA A 1 -6.04 -14.01 15.65
C ALA A 1 -5.08 -14.69 16.62
N GLU A 2 -3.97 -15.23 16.13
CA GLU A 2 -2.90 -15.82 16.95
C GLU A 2 -2.44 -14.89 18.09
N ALA A 3 -2.02 -13.65 17.79
CA ALA A 3 -1.62 -12.69 18.83
C ALA A 3 -2.72 -12.40 19.87
N ALA A 4 -4.01 -12.47 19.50
CA ALA A 4 -5.10 -12.29 20.46
C ALA A 4 -5.26 -13.54 21.35
N THR A 5 -5.12 -14.73 20.76
CA THR A 5 -5.13 -16.00 21.49
C THR A 5 -3.93 -16.12 22.44
N GLU A 6 -2.72 -15.74 21.99
CA GLU A 6 -1.51 -15.70 22.81
C GLU A 6 -1.63 -14.70 23.97
N ALA A 7 -2.34 -13.59 23.75
CA ALA A 7 -2.69 -12.65 24.81
C ALA A 7 -3.82 -13.16 25.75
N GLY A 8 -4.28 -14.40 25.59
CA GLY A 8 -5.28 -15.03 26.46
C GLY A 8 -6.72 -14.65 26.14
N ALA A 9 -7.04 -14.20 24.92
CA ALA A 9 -8.42 -13.86 24.57
C ALA A 9 -9.32 -15.11 24.49
N ASP A 10 -10.39 -15.13 25.28
CA ASP A 10 -11.42 -16.18 25.24
C ASP A 10 -12.26 -16.14 23.96
N LEU A 11 -12.42 -14.95 23.36
CA LEU A 11 -13.22 -14.71 22.16
C LEU A 11 -12.51 -13.72 21.23
N VAL A 12 -12.40 -14.08 19.94
CA VAL A 12 -11.86 -13.21 18.90
C VAL A 12 -12.95 -12.88 17.88
N LEU A 13 -13.36 -11.61 17.86
CA LEU A 13 -14.29 -11.07 16.86
C LEU A 13 -13.48 -10.43 15.72
N VAL A 14 -13.74 -10.86 14.49
CA VAL A 14 -13.09 -10.29 13.30
C VAL A 14 -14.12 -9.55 12.46
N ASP A 15 -14.11 -8.22 12.52
CA ASP A 15 -14.89 -7.38 11.61
C ASP A 15 -14.28 -7.42 10.21
N THR A 16 -15.12 -7.46 9.18
CA THR A 16 -14.67 -7.57 7.80
C THR A 16 -15.22 -6.44 6.93
N THR A 17 -14.48 -6.12 5.87
CA THR A 17 -14.88 -5.11 4.89
C THR A 17 -16.23 -5.45 4.23
N GLY A 18 -17.02 -4.45 3.88
CA GLY A 18 -18.30 -4.62 3.17
C GLY A 18 -18.18 -4.98 1.68
N LEU A 19 -17.02 -5.47 1.21
CA LEU A 19 -16.83 -5.93 -0.16
C LEU A 19 -17.43 -7.33 -0.31
N VAL A 20 -18.63 -7.41 -0.89
CA VAL A 20 -19.42 -8.65 -1.00
C VAL A 20 -19.74 -9.06 -2.44
N GLU A 21 -19.55 -8.15 -3.40
CA GLU A 21 -19.90 -8.37 -4.80
C GLU A 21 -18.70 -8.76 -5.68
N GLY A 22 -18.95 -9.63 -6.66
CA GLY A 22 -17.98 -10.01 -7.69
C GLY A 22 -16.92 -11.02 -7.25
N ALA A 23 -16.08 -11.42 -8.22
CA ALA A 23 -15.02 -12.40 -7.99
C ALA A 23 -13.96 -11.96 -6.95
N PRO A 24 -13.53 -10.67 -6.90
CA PRO A 24 -12.59 -10.21 -5.86
C PRO A 24 -13.15 -10.37 -4.44
N ALA A 25 -14.44 -10.07 -4.22
CA ALA A 25 -15.07 -10.25 -2.92
C ALA A 25 -15.02 -11.72 -2.48
N ARG A 26 -15.44 -12.65 -3.36
CA ARG A 26 -15.40 -14.08 -3.05
C ARG A 26 -14.00 -14.58 -2.73
N ARG A 27 -13.00 -14.21 -3.54
CA ARG A 27 -11.59 -14.56 -3.28
C ARG A 27 -11.10 -14.03 -1.94
N LEU A 28 -11.37 -12.76 -1.64
CA LEU A 28 -10.98 -12.15 -0.37
C LEU A 28 -11.63 -12.84 0.83
N LYS A 29 -12.93 -13.10 0.78
CA LYS A 29 -13.67 -13.74 1.87
C LYS A 29 -13.25 -15.20 2.05
N TRP A 30 -13.04 -15.92 0.96
CA TRP A 30 -12.49 -17.28 1.00
C TRP A 30 -11.11 -17.34 1.64
N ALA A 31 -10.20 -16.44 1.25
CA ALA A 31 -8.87 -16.35 1.87
C ALA A 31 -8.96 -16.07 3.38
N LYS A 32 -9.85 -15.15 3.80
CA LYS A 32 -10.11 -14.88 5.22
C LYS A 32 -10.65 -16.09 5.97
N LEU A 33 -11.63 -16.81 5.40
CA LEU A 33 -12.18 -18.02 6.01
C LEU A 33 -11.11 -19.10 6.19
N ARG A 34 -10.25 -19.30 5.18
CA ARG A 34 -9.15 -20.28 5.24
C ARG A 34 -8.08 -19.90 6.25
N LEU A 35 -7.72 -18.62 6.34
CA LEU A 35 -6.69 -18.14 7.26
C LEU A 35 -7.19 -18.14 8.70
N LEU A 36 -8.39 -17.63 8.94
CA LEU A 36 -8.93 -17.46 10.29
C LEU A 36 -9.57 -18.73 10.86
N ARG A 37 -10.00 -19.65 9.98
CA ARG A 37 -10.69 -20.90 10.32
C ARG A 37 -11.76 -20.69 11.41
N PRO A 38 -12.71 -19.76 11.21
CA PRO A 38 -13.62 -19.33 12.27
C PRO A 38 -14.57 -20.47 12.67
N ARG A 39 -14.89 -20.55 13.97
CA ARG A 39 -15.92 -21.46 14.49
C ARG A 39 -17.33 -21.00 14.13
N VAL A 40 -17.54 -19.69 14.07
CA VAL A 40 -18.83 -19.07 13.76
C VAL A 40 -18.63 -17.98 12.71
N VAL A 41 -19.48 -17.97 11.69
CA VAL A 41 -19.58 -16.93 10.68
C VAL A 41 -20.93 -16.24 10.85
N VAL A 42 -20.89 -14.97 11.28
CA VAL A 42 -22.10 -14.15 11.40
C VAL A 42 -22.30 -13.36 10.11
N ALA A 43 -23.43 -13.60 9.45
CA ALA A 43 -23.81 -13.00 8.19
C ALA A 43 -24.94 -11.99 8.39
N LEU A 44 -24.63 -10.71 8.19
CA LEU A 44 -25.59 -9.61 8.27
C LEU A 44 -26.08 -9.26 6.85
N GLN A 45 -27.28 -9.72 6.47
CA GLN A 45 -27.82 -9.52 5.12
C GLN A 45 -29.25 -8.95 5.11
N ARG A 46 -29.61 -8.24 4.04
CA ARG A 46 -30.98 -7.76 3.80
C ARG A 46 -31.76 -8.66 2.86
N SER A 47 -31.09 -9.27 1.90
CA SER A 47 -31.70 -10.20 0.96
C SER A 47 -30.83 -11.45 0.87
N GLY A 48 -30.06 -11.58 -0.21
CA GLY A 48 -29.18 -12.72 -0.48
C GLY A 48 -27.80 -12.30 -0.98
N GLU A 49 -27.40 -11.05 -0.72
CA GLU A 49 -26.16 -10.47 -1.21
C GLU A 49 -24.90 -11.23 -0.74
N LEU A 50 -25.00 -11.96 0.39
CA LEU A 50 -23.90 -12.76 0.93
C LEU A 50 -23.92 -14.22 0.47
N GLU A 51 -25.01 -14.74 -0.12
CA GLU A 51 -25.15 -16.17 -0.39
C GLU A 51 -24.02 -16.77 -1.25
N PRO A 52 -23.48 -16.08 -2.28
CA PRO A 52 -22.31 -16.59 -3.01
C PRO A 52 -21.04 -16.79 -2.16
N ILE A 53 -20.93 -16.09 -1.03
CA ILE A 53 -19.84 -16.23 -0.06
C ILE A 53 -20.20 -17.28 1.00
N LEU A 54 -21.44 -17.27 1.49
CA LEU A 54 -21.88 -18.17 2.57
C LEU A 54 -21.95 -19.64 2.15
N ARG A 55 -22.23 -19.93 0.87
CA ARG A 55 -22.15 -21.30 0.34
C ARG A 55 -20.77 -21.91 0.57
N LEU A 56 -19.71 -21.13 0.32
CA LEU A 56 -18.33 -21.56 0.55
C LEU A 56 -18.04 -21.76 2.04
N ALA A 57 -18.55 -20.86 2.90
CA ALA A 57 -18.38 -21.01 4.35
C ALA A 57 -19.08 -22.27 4.89
N GLY A 58 -20.24 -22.61 4.36
CA GLY A 58 -21.05 -23.76 4.76
C GLY A 58 -20.48 -25.12 4.35
N GLU A 59 -19.51 -25.17 3.43
CA GLU A 59 -18.78 -26.43 3.10
C GLU A 59 -17.82 -26.86 4.22
N SER A 60 -17.44 -25.94 5.11
CA SER A 60 -16.57 -26.24 6.24
C SER A 60 -17.38 -26.86 7.37
N PRO A 61 -17.16 -28.13 7.76
CA PRO A 61 -17.87 -28.76 8.87
C PRO A 61 -17.50 -28.14 10.23
N ARG A 62 -16.52 -27.22 10.27
CA ARG A 62 -16.02 -26.58 11.49
C ARG A 62 -16.62 -25.20 11.74
N SER A 63 -17.40 -24.68 10.80
CA SER A 63 -17.88 -23.29 10.82
C SER A 63 -19.40 -23.26 10.80
N GLU A 64 -19.99 -22.85 11.92
CA GLU A 64 -21.43 -22.57 12.00
C GLU A 64 -21.74 -21.24 11.30
N VAL A 65 -22.76 -21.22 10.43
CA VAL A 65 -23.16 -20.00 9.71
C VAL A 65 -24.45 -19.46 10.31
N LEU A 66 -24.35 -18.33 11.02
CA LEU A 66 -25.49 -17.62 11.59
C LEU A 66 -25.91 -16.49 10.66
N ARG A 67 -27.13 -16.58 10.12
CA ARG A 67 -27.73 -15.52 9.28
C ARG A 67 -28.62 -14.64 10.14
N LEU A 68 -28.30 -13.35 10.22
CA LEU A 68 -29.06 -12.37 10.99
C LEU A 68 -29.62 -11.28 10.08
N PRO A 69 -30.88 -10.86 10.27
CA PRO A 69 -31.43 -9.71 9.57
C PRO A 69 -30.73 -8.44 10.06
N VAL A 70 -30.58 -7.46 9.17
CA VAL A 70 -30.06 -6.15 9.58
C VAL A 70 -31.22 -5.29 10.09
N PRO A 71 -31.13 -4.69 11.30
CA PRO A 71 -32.20 -3.85 11.84
C PRO A 71 -32.56 -2.70 10.90
N ALA A 72 -33.87 -2.43 10.74
CA ALA A 72 -34.40 -1.43 9.81
C ALA A 72 -33.89 0.00 10.07
N VAL A 73 -33.54 0.30 11.32
CA VAL A 73 -32.94 1.59 11.73
C VAL A 73 -31.54 1.82 11.13
N ILE A 74 -30.83 0.75 10.76
CA ILE A 74 -29.48 0.84 10.19
C ILE A 74 -29.58 1.15 8.70
N ARG A 75 -29.21 2.38 8.31
CA ARG A 75 -29.21 2.84 6.92
C ARG A 75 -27.81 2.76 6.29
N PRO A 76 -27.72 2.55 4.96
CA PRO A 76 -26.46 2.65 4.24
C PRO A 76 -25.81 4.03 4.44
N LYS A 77 -24.52 4.05 4.76
CA LYS A 77 -23.76 5.30 4.90
C LYS A 77 -23.36 5.80 3.51
N PRO A 78 -23.69 7.05 3.13
CA PRO A 78 -23.27 7.62 1.85
C PRO A 78 -21.76 7.58 1.66
N ALA A 79 -21.29 7.50 0.41
CA ALA A 79 -19.87 7.51 0.09
C ALA A 79 -19.17 8.78 0.61
N SER A 80 -19.82 9.95 0.50
CA SER A 80 -19.35 11.23 1.02
C SER A 80 -19.14 11.21 2.53
N PHE A 81 -20.09 10.66 3.29
CA PHE A 81 -19.96 10.50 4.74
C PHE A 81 -18.76 9.62 5.11
N ARG A 82 -18.56 8.50 4.39
CA ARG A 82 -17.39 7.64 4.60
C ARG A 82 -16.09 8.36 4.29
N ALA A 83 -16.03 9.14 3.20
CA ALA A 83 -14.86 9.92 2.83
C ALA A 83 -14.55 11.00 3.89
N GLN A 84 -15.56 11.72 4.37
CA GLN A 84 -15.40 12.73 5.43
C GLN A 84 -14.88 12.10 6.73
N ARG A 85 -15.40 10.92 7.11
CA ARG A 85 -14.91 10.20 8.30
C ARG A 85 -13.46 9.76 8.14
N ARG A 86 -13.05 9.27 6.95
CA ARG A 86 -11.65 8.92 6.68
C ARG A 86 -10.76 10.15 6.73
N LYS A 87 -11.17 11.26 6.11
CA LYS A 87 -10.44 12.54 6.20
C LYS A 87 -10.21 12.96 7.64
N ALA A 88 -11.25 12.99 8.47
CA ALA A 88 -11.12 13.35 9.88
C ALA A 88 -10.23 12.37 10.66
N ALA A 89 -10.29 11.07 10.36
CA ALA A 89 -9.44 10.07 10.99
C ALA A 89 -7.96 10.27 10.64
N TYR A 90 -7.64 10.52 9.37
CA TYR A 90 -6.27 10.82 8.94
C TYR A 90 -5.75 12.13 9.53
N ALA A 91 -6.55 13.20 9.49
CA ALA A 91 -6.17 14.49 10.07
C ALA A 91 -5.81 14.35 11.55
N ARG A 92 -6.61 13.58 12.29
CA ARG A 92 -6.33 13.28 13.70
C ARG A 92 -5.08 12.41 13.88
N TRP A 93 -4.87 11.42 13.01
CA TRP A 93 -3.70 10.55 13.07
C TRP A 93 -2.40 11.33 12.86
N PHE A 94 -2.39 12.25 11.90
CA PHE A 94 -1.21 13.04 11.54
C PHE A 94 -1.07 14.35 12.31
N ALA A 95 -1.93 14.63 13.29
CA ALA A 95 -1.94 15.90 14.03
C ALA A 95 -0.58 16.19 14.71
N ASP A 96 0.03 15.17 15.30
CA ASP A 96 1.33 15.27 16.00
C ASP A 96 2.48 14.63 15.21
N ALA A 97 2.28 14.43 13.89
CA ALA A 97 3.27 13.77 13.07
C ALA A 97 4.49 14.68 12.81
N VAL A 98 5.67 14.08 12.87
CA VAL A 98 6.94 14.78 12.65
C VAL A 98 7.73 14.11 11.54
N LEU A 99 8.57 14.88 10.86
CA LEU A 99 9.40 14.36 9.79
C LEU A 99 10.51 13.47 10.38
N ARG A 100 10.54 12.20 9.95
CA ARG A 100 11.58 11.23 10.29
C ARG A 100 12.31 10.82 9.01
N THR A 101 13.63 10.90 9.04
CA THR A 101 14.48 10.56 7.89
C THR A 101 15.11 9.19 8.09
N TYR A 102 15.04 8.35 7.06
CA TYR A 102 15.62 7.02 7.04
C TYR A 102 16.55 6.88 5.83
N LEU A 103 17.72 6.27 6.04
CA LEU A 103 18.67 5.93 4.98
C LEU A 103 18.23 4.65 4.28
N PHE A 104 18.28 4.61 2.95
CA PHE A 104 17.88 3.44 2.15
C PHE A 104 18.71 2.20 2.50
N GLU A 105 19.95 2.37 2.99
CA GLU A 105 20.81 1.26 3.41
C GLU A 105 20.39 0.65 4.76
N ARG A 106 19.57 1.36 5.54
CA ARG A 106 19.16 0.95 6.89
C ARG A 106 17.73 0.44 6.95
N VAL A 107 16.94 0.65 5.91
CA VAL A 107 15.56 0.20 5.82
C VAL A 107 15.27 -0.46 4.47
N SER A 108 14.44 -1.50 4.48
CA SER A 108 13.92 -2.08 3.24
C SER A 108 12.70 -1.29 2.78
N LEU A 109 12.72 -0.88 1.51
CA LEU A 109 11.58 -0.25 0.85
C LEU A 109 10.75 -1.35 0.18
N LEU A 110 9.57 -1.61 0.72
CA LEU A 110 8.72 -2.74 0.30
C LEU A 110 7.52 -2.23 -0.49
N GLY A 111 7.17 -2.90 -1.59
CA GLY A 111 6.09 -2.49 -2.48
C GLY A 111 6.56 -1.96 -3.82
N PRO A 112 7.36 -0.87 -3.89
CA PRO A 112 7.84 -0.35 -5.16
C PRO A 112 8.98 -1.22 -5.69
N TRP A 113 9.36 -0.98 -6.94
CA TRP A 113 10.61 -1.56 -7.48
C TRP A 113 11.87 -0.94 -6.85
N LEU A 114 11.75 0.22 -6.19
CA LEU A 114 12.86 1.01 -5.67
C LEU A 114 13.65 0.29 -4.56
N GLY A 115 14.98 0.23 -4.70
CA GLY A 115 15.88 -0.35 -3.70
C GLY A 115 16.04 -1.87 -3.82
N THR A 116 15.56 -2.47 -4.92
CA THR A 116 15.69 -3.91 -5.19
C THR A 116 16.80 -4.24 -6.17
N GLY A 117 17.22 -3.25 -6.98
CA GLY A 117 18.26 -3.40 -7.99
C GLY A 117 19.59 -2.69 -7.67
N THR A 118 20.47 -2.65 -8.67
CA THR A 118 21.74 -1.93 -8.62
C THR A 118 21.56 -0.51 -9.17
N PRO A 119 21.85 0.55 -8.39
CA PRO A 119 21.75 1.93 -8.86
C PRO A 119 22.65 2.21 -10.06
N LEU A 120 22.14 2.98 -11.02
CA LEU A 120 22.93 3.41 -12.18
C LEU A 120 23.90 4.54 -11.82
N ALA A 121 25.07 4.52 -12.45
CA ALA A 121 26.08 5.56 -12.30
C ALA A 121 25.57 6.94 -12.79
N PRO A 122 26.07 8.06 -12.23
CA PRO A 122 25.58 9.41 -12.57
C PRO A 122 25.63 9.78 -14.05
N HIS A 123 26.59 9.25 -14.81
CA HIS A 123 26.68 9.50 -16.25
C HIS A 123 25.55 8.83 -17.05
N LEU A 124 25.06 7.67 -16.58
CA LEU A 124 23.90 6.98 -17.16
C LEU A 124 22.61 7.72 -16.82
N LEU A 125 22.50 8.34 -15.64
CA LEU A 125 21.36 9.20 -15.31
C LEU A 125 21.30 10.44 -16.23
N ARG A 126 22.45 11.02 -16.58
CA ARG A 126 22.52 12.10 -17.58
C ARG A 126 22.09 11.62 -18.97
N PHE A 127 22.51 10.43 -19.37
CA PHE A 127 22.04 9.79 -20.61
C PHE A 127 20.52 9.62 -20.60
N LEU A 128 19.96 9.02 -19.54
CA LEU A 128 18.51 8.84 -19.39
C LEU A 128 17.77 10.16 -19.43
N SER A 129 18.30 11.19 -18.75
CA SER A 129 17.67 12.52 -18.74
C SER A 129 17.59 13.12 -20.15
N ARG A 130 18.66 12.98 -20.94
CA ARG A 130 18.69 13.44 -22.33
C ARG A 130 17.76 12.62 -23.22
N ALA A 131 17.78 11.29 -23.08
CA ALA A 131 16.95 10.39 -23.86
C ALA A 131 15.46 10.63 -23.60
N LEU A 132 15.06 10.77 -22.34
CA LEU A 132 13.66 10.96 -21.92
C LEU A 132 13.16 12.40 -22.07
N GLY A 133 14.04 13.38 -22.25
CA GLY A 133 13.68 14.81 -22.26
C GLY A 133 13.19 15.34 -20.90
N VAL A 134 13.29 14.54 -19.83
CA VAL A 134 12.94 14.90 -18.45
C VAL A 134 14.07 14.49 -17.53
N ARG A 135 14.30 15.24 -16.46
CA ARG A 135 15.36 14.93 -15.50
C ARG A 135 15.10 13.57 -14.84
N ALA A 136 16.05 12.66 -14.96
CA ALA A 136 16.09 11.41 -14.21
C ALA A 136 16.82 11.64 -12.88
N TYR A 137 16.10 11.48 -11.77
CA TYR A 137 16.65 11.63 -10.42
C TYR A 137 17.39 10.37 -9.97
N TYR A 138 16.87 9.21 -10.37
CA TYR A 138 17.38 7.92 -9.96
C TYR A 138 17.02 6.87 -11.01
N ALA A 139 17.83 5.83 -11.10
CA ALA A 139 17.50 4.63 -11.85
C ALA A 139 18.26 3.45 -11.27
N GLU A 140 17.68 2.27 -11.35
CA GLU A 140 18.34 1.03 -10.99
C GLU A 140 17.96 -0.11 -11.94
N MET A 141 18.86 -1.08 -12.03
CA MET A 141 18.66 -2.31 -12.79
C MET A 141 18.45 -3.47 -11.82
N ASP A 142 17.32 -4.15 -11.94
CA ASP A 142 17.04 -5.44 -11.30
C ASP A 142 16.92 -6.52 -12.38
N GLY A 143 17.99 -7.28 -12.58
CA GLY A 143 18.10 -8.23 -13.69
C GLY A 143 17.91 -7.53 -15.05
N ARG A 144 16.77 -7.77 -15.70
CA ARG A 144 16.39 -7.11 -16.98
C ARG A 144 15.25 -6.08 -16.81
N ARG A 145 14.92 -5.66 -15.60
CA ARG A 145 14.00 -4.55 -15.33
C ARG A 145 14.80 -3.28 -15.10
N LEU A 146 14.46 -2.21 -15.82
CA LEU A 146 14.99 -0.87 -15.60
C LEU A 146 13.91 0.00 -14.93
N GLY A 147 14.14 0.38 -13.68
CA GLY A 147 13.30 1.36 -12.98
C GLY A 147 13.93 2.74 -13.06
N ILE A 148 13.13 3.78 -13.36
CA ILE A 148 13.60 5.16 -13.48
C ILE A 148 12.65 6.08 -12.70
N VAL A 149 13.20 6.89 -11.80
CA VAL A 149 12.48 7.99 -11.16
C VAL A 149 12.79 9.30 -11.89
N THR A 150 11.75 10.01 -12.32
CA THR A 150 11.85 11.24 -13.11
C THR A 150 11.12 12.42 -12.47
N ASP A 151 11.34 13.63 -12.98
CA ASP A 151 10.62 14.83 -12.55
C ASP A 151 9.15 14.86 -13.02
N GLY A 152 8.90 14.34 -14.21
CA GLY A 152 7.58 14.21 -14.79
C GLY A 152 7.52 13.01 -15.73
N MET A 153 6.37 12.81 -16.36
CA MET A 153 6.26 11.79 -17.41
C MET A 153 7.02 12.25 -18.65
N PRO A 154 7.84 11.38 -19.27
CA PRO A 154 8.41 11.64 -20.59
C PRO A 154 7.29 11.83 -21.62
N THR A 155 7.49 12.75 -22.56
CA THR A 155 6.52 13.05 -23.62
C THR A 155 6.88 12.47 -24.98
N ALA A 156 8.10 11.93 -25.14
CA ALA A 156 8.61 11.47 -26.43
C ALA A 156 8.69 9.94 -26.53
N GLU A 157 8.10 9.38 -27.61
CA GLU A 157 8.14 7.94 -27.90
C GLU A 157 9.54 7.46 -28.34
N ARG A 158 10.30 8.31 -29.05
CA ARG A 158 11.69 8.04 -29.51
C ARG A 158 12.67 7.78 -28.37
N SER A 159 12.30 8.12 -27.13
CA SER A 159 13.15 7.94 -25.95
C SER A 159 13.40 6.48 -25.58
N LEU A 160 12.46 5.57 -25.90
CA LEU A 160 12.56 4.17 -25.47
C LEU A 160 13.57 3.35 -26.29
N GLU A 161 13.75 3.68 -27.57
CA GLU A 161 14.70 2.99 -28.46
C GLU A 161 16.15 3.16 -28.00
N MET A 162 16.55 4.39 -27.66
CA MET A 162 17.89 4.69 -27.15
C MET A 162 18.16 3.95 -25.83
N ILE A 163 17.14 3.88 -24.96
CA ILE A 163 17.22 3.15 -23.69
C ILE A 163 17.33 1.64 -23.95
N HIS A 164 16.59 1.11 -24.92
CA HIS A 164 16.68 -0.30 -25.31
C HIS A 164 18.06 -0.67 -25.87
N ALA A 165 18.63 0.17 -26.72
CA ALA A 165 19.96 -0.07 -27.29
C ALA A 165 21.04 -0.12 -26.20
N GLN A 166 20.97 0.78 -25.22
CA GLN A 166 21.96 0.90 -24.15
C GLN A 166 21.81 -0.17 -23.06
N PHE A 167 20.59 -0.43 -22.58
CA PHE A 167 20.36 -1.25 -21.37
C PHE A 167 19.75 -2.63 -21.66
N ARG A 168 19.20 -2.84 -22.86
CA ARG A 168 18.49 -4.07 -23.29
C ARG A 168 17.50 -4.62 -22.25
N PRO A 169 16.67 -3.78 -21.60
CA PRO A 169 15.74 -4.24 -20.58
C PRO A 169 14.63 -5.09 -21.22
N ARG A 170 14.06 -6.02 -20.45
CA ARG A 170 12.79 -6.70 -20.75
C ARG A 170 11.59 -5.84 -20.39
N SER A 171 11.73 -4.99 -19.38
CA SER A 171 10.69 -4.06 -18.95
C SER A 171 11.31 -2.76 -18.43
N ILE A 172 10.63 -1.66 -18.69
CA ILE A 172 11.00 -0.32 -18.22
C ILE A 172 9.82 0.22 -17.41
N THR A 173 10.09 0.67 -16.19
CA THR A 173 9.13 1.37 -15.34
C THR A 173 9.63 2.79 -15.14
N ILE A 174 8.82 3.78 -15.53
CA ILE A 174 9.14 5.20 -15.36
C ILE A 174 8.12 5.79 -14.39
N THR A 175 8.60 6.28 -13.27
CA THR A 175 7.76 6.78 -12.18
C THR A 175 8.14 8.22 -11.86
N PRO A 176 7.24 9.19 -12.02
CA PRO A 176 7.47 10.56 -11.55
C PRO A 176 7.65 10.59 -10.03
N ALA A 177 8.62 11.34 -9.52
CA ALA A 177 8.90 11.48 -8.08
C ALA A 177 7.67 11.96 -7.30
N SER A 178 6.83 12.78 -7.93
CA SER A 178 5.56 13.27 -7.37
C SER A 178 4.54 12.18 -7.03
N ARG A 179 4.69 10.95 -7.58
CA ARG A 179 3.84 9.79 -7.26
C ARG A 179 4.07 9.26 -5.85
N PHE A 180 5.29 9.40 -5.33
CA PHE A 180 5.62 9.00 -3.97
C PHE A 180 5.16 10.03 -2.94
N HIS A 181 5.08 11.32 -3.31
CA HIS A 181 4.70 12.38 -2.38
C HIS A 181 3.30 12.16 -1.79
N HIS A 182 3.21 12.26 -0.47
CA HIS A 182 2.04 11.97 0.35
C HIS A 182 1.52 10.53 0.25
N LEU A 183 2.31 9.60 -0.27
CA LEU A 183 1.92 8.20 -0.29
C LEU A 183 1.96 7.62 1.13
N LEU A 184 0.88 6.96 1.52
CA LEU A 184 0.75 6.30 2.81
C LEU A 184 1.72 5.12 2.87
N VAL A 185 2.50 5.04 3.94
CA VAL A 185 3.45 3.95 4.19
C VAL A 185 3.20 3.33 5.55
N CYS A 186 3.37 2.03 5.65
CA CYS A 186 3.48 1.34 6.93
C CYS A 186 4.95 1.32 7.37
N LEU A 187 5.20 1.59 8.64
CA LEU A 187 6.50 1.51 9.27
C LEU A 187 6.52 0.27 10.17
N ALA A 188 7.46 -0.63 9.95
CA ALA A 188 7.57 -1.88 10.70
C ALA A 188 8.99 -2.11 11.22
N ASP A 189 9.10 -2.89 12.30
CA ASP A 189 10.37 -3.32 12.88
C ASP A 189 11.03 -4.44 12.07
N ARG A 190 12.14 -5.00 12.56
CA ARG A 190 12.88 -6.05 11.85
C ARG A 190 12.04 -7.32 11.63
N GLU A 191 11.17 -7.63 12.58
CA GLU A 191 10.29 -8.80 12.58
C GLU A 191 9.02 -8.59 11.72
N GLY A 192 8.84 -7.39 11.15
CA GLY A 192 7.66 -7.04 10.36
C GLY A 192 6.46 -6.65 11.22
N ARG A 193 6.64 -6.40 12.53
CA ARG A 193 5.57 -5.86 13.37
C ARG A 193 5.37 -4.40 13.03
N ILE A 194 4.11 -4.05 12.78
CA ILE A 194 3.71 -2.69 12.45
C ILE A 194 3.94 -1.80 13.68
N LEU A 195 4.82 -0.81 13.53
CA LEU A 195 5.11 0.21 14.52
C LEU A 195 4.14 1.38 14.38
N ASP A 196 3.89 1.83 13.14
CA ASP A 196 3.05 2.98 12.86
C ASP A 196 2.75 3.12 11.36
N VAL A 197 2.01 4.16 10.99
CA VAL A 197 1.74 4.59 9.62
C VAL A 197 2.28 6.01 9.42
N GLY A 198 2.83 6.27 8.25
CA GLY A 198 3.37 7.57 7.85
C GLY A 198 2.93 7.98 6.45
N THR A 199 3.32 9.18 6.02
CA THR A 199 3.25 9.59 4.61
C THR A 199 4.64 10.02 4.13
N VAL A 200 4.99 9.67 2.88
CA VAL A 200 6.26 10.09 2.30
C VAL A 200 6.21 11.59 2.01
N GLU A 201 7.13 12.35 2.61
CA GLU A 201 7.27 13.79 2.40
C GLU A 201 8.43 14.10 1.45
N THR A 202 9.55 13.36 1.57
CA THR A 202 10.73 13.59 0.72
C THR A 202 11.40 12.28 0.31
N LEU A 203 11.97 12.28 -0.89
CA LEU A 203 12.86 11.23 -1.40
C LEU A 203 14.10 11.91 -1.97
N ASP A 204 15.22 11.83 -1.26
CA ASP A 204 16.51 12.31 -1.72
C ASP A 204 17.31 11.14 -2.27
N PHE A 205 17.33 11.00 -3.59
CA PHE A 205 18.07 9.93 -4.26
C PHE A 205 19.58 10.13 -4.31
N ARG A 206 20.07 11.36 -4.06
CA ARG A 206 21.52 11.62 -3.97
C ARG A 206 22.05 11.19 -2.62
N ARG A 207 21.34 11.57 -1.55
CA ARG A 207 21.66 11.18 -0.17
C ARG A 207 21.16 9.79 0.19
N ARG A 208 20.31 9.20 -0.66
CA ARG A 208 19.63 7.91 -0.45
C ARG A 208 18.84 7.91 0.85
N GLU A 209 18.03 8.95 1.01
CA GLU A 209 17.21 9.21 2.19
C GLU A 209 15.73 9.29 1.83
N ILE A 210 14.86 8.75 2.68
CA ILE A 210 13.41 8.96 2.64
C ILE A 210 12.97 9.70 3.90
N GLY A 211 12.26 10.80 3.72
CA GLY A 211 11.59 11.52 4.79
C GLY A 211 10.13 11.10 4.87
N VAL A 212 9.72 10.59 6.02
CA VAL A 212 8.34 10.16 6.31
C VAL A 212 7.78 11.03 7.42
N LEU A 213 6.62 11.63 7.19
CA LEU A 213 5.84 12.29 8.23
C LEU A 213 5.05 11.23 8.99
N THR A 214 5.32 11.05 10.28
CA THR A 214 4.70 10.00 11.10
C THR A 214 4.61 10.40 12.57
N PRO A 215 3.56 9.98 13.31
CA PRO A 215 3.47 10.17 14.75
C PRO A 215 4.34 9.18 15.55
N THR A 216 5.06 8.26 14.88
CA THR A 216 5.76 7.18 15.57
C THR A 216 6.81 7.67 16.55
N ARG A 217 6.72 7.16 17.77
CA ARG A 217 7.74 7.36 18.81
C ARG A 217 8.89 6.37 18.66
N ALA A 218 8.61 5.17 18.14
CA ALA A 218 9.57 4.08 17.93
C ALA A 218 10.38 4.17 16.63
N HIS A 219 10.60 5.39 16.11
CA HIS A 219 11.26 5.62 14.81
C HIS A 219 12.62 4.90 14.66
N ALA A 220 13.42 4.79 15.72
CA ALA A 220 14.72 4.11 15.66
C ALA A 220 14.62 2.59 15.41
N ALA A 221 13.46 1.98 15.70
CA ALA A 221 13.21 0.55 15.51
C ALA A 221 12.76 0.21 14.07
N VAL A 222 12.40 1.21 13.26
CA VAL A 222 11.93 1.00 11.89
C VAL A 222 13.02 0.34 11.04
N ARG A 223 12.67 -0.78 10.40
CA ARG A 223 13.52 -1.51 9.46
C ARG A 223 12.84 -1.77 8.12
N HIS A 224 11.52 -1.74 8.07
CA HIS A 224 10.77 -1.85 6.82
C HIS A 224 9.85 -0.65 6.64
N ILE A 225 9.81 -0.11 5.42
CA ILE A 225 8.87 0.91 4.98
C ILE A 225 8.08 0.31 3.83
N GLU A 226 6.83 -0.04 4.10
CA GLU A 226 5.91 -0.65 3.13
C GLU A 226 5.05 0.42 2.48
N PHE A 227 5.19 0.58 1.17
CA PHE A 227 4.45 1.53 0.38
C PHE A 227 3.04 1.01 0.12
N GLY A 228 2.05 1.79 0.58
CA GLY A 228 0.66 1.56 0.24
C GLY A 228 0.32 2.09 -1.16
N ALA A 229 -0.98 2.19 -1.42
CA ALA A 229 -1.49 2.76 -2.67
C ALA A 229 -2.18 4.12 -2.48
N VAL A 230 -2.56 4.50 -1.26
CA VAL A 230 -3.35 5.71 -1.03
C VAL A 230 -2.44 6.89 -0.80
N ARG A 231 -2.67 7.99 -1.53
CA ARG A 231 -2.01 9.27 -1.26
C ARG A 231 -2.90 10.13 -0.38
N VAL A 232 -2.37 10.58 0.75
CA VAL A 232 -3.10 11.37 1.74
C VAL A 232 -2.22 12.45 2.34
N ARG A 233 -2.75 13.67 2.39
CA ARG A 233 -2.11 14.81 3.04
C ARG A 233 -2.24 14.72 4.57
N PRO A 234 -1.37 15.41 5.33
CA PRO A 234 -1.46 15.44 6.79
C PRO A 234 -2.80 16.02 7.32
N ASP A 235 -3.46 16.89 6.55
CA ASP A 235 -4.81 17.40 6.85
C ASP A 235 -5.94 16.39 6.57
N GLY A 236 -5.57 15.16 6.21
CA GLY A 236 -6.44 14.04 5.91
C GLY A 236 -7.06 14.03 4.51
N VAL A 237 -6.73 14.99 3.64
CA VAL A 237 -7.25 14.99 2.27
C VAL A 237 -6.62 13.85 1.46
N GLU A 238 -7.45 12.92 1.00
CA GLU A 238 -7.06 11.88 0.04
C GLU A 238 -6.84 12.51 -1.35
N LEU A 239 -5.65 12.32 -1.91
CA LEU A 239 -5.25 12.84 -3.23
C LEU A 239 -5.48 11.84 -4.36
N GLY A 240 -5.67 10.56 -4.04
CA GLY A 240 -5.91 9.50 -5.00
C GLY A 240 -5.33 8.16 -4.57
N ILE A 241 -5.47 7.19 -5.45
CA ILE A 241 -4.98 5.82 -5.24
C ILE A 241 -4.10 5.46 -6.44
N LEU A 242 -2.89 4.97 -6.15
CA LEU A 242 -1.97 4.42 -7.14
C LEU A 242 -2.51 3.09 -7.68
N ARG A 243 -2.25 2.85 -8.95
CA ARG A 243 -2.59 1.59 -9.62
C ARG A 243 -1.39 0.64 -9.58
N PRO A 244 -1.62 -0.68 -9.71
CA PRO A 244 -0.53 -1.63 -9.93
C PRO A 244 0.37 -1.17 -11.10
N GLY A 245 1.67 -1.05 -10.85
CA GLY A 245 2.66 -0.59 -11.82
C GLY A 245 2.95 0.91 -11.82
N ASP A 246 2.26 1.72 -11.01
CA ASP A 246 2.58 3.16 -10.87
C ASP A 246 3.94 3.40 -10.19
N ILE A 247 4.33 2.52 -9.26
CA ILE A 247 5.58 2.55 -8.46
C ILE A 247 6.20 1.17 -8.33
#